data_AF-A0A327KVT0-F1
#
_entry.id   AF-A0A327KVT0-F1
#
_cell.length_a   1.000
_cell.length_b   1.000
_cell.length_c   1.000
_cell.angle_alpha   90.00
_cell.angle_beta   90.00
_cell.angle_gamma   90.00
#
_symmetry.space_group_name_H-M   'P 1'
#
loop_
_entity.id
_entity.type
_entity.pdbx_description
1 polymer ?
#
loop_
_entity_poly.entity_id
_entity_poly.type
_entity_poly.pdbx_seq_one_letter_code
_entity_poly.pdbx_strand_id
1 'polypeptide(L)'
;MGVRDRIPRMMARAASRAEAHAERERARTIIARWNAALAAGPDLPLWSPSLRGALVAGTPWLEVLCPACATIGTVDLRRIDRHPEAAVASLVLGLSCSRCGPAAPMPRLLGLHTMAPTSGR
;
A
#
# COMPACT_ATOMS: atom_id res chain seq x y z
N MET A 1 -42.58 7.86 -7.75
CA MET A 1 -41.29 7.28 -8.20
C MET A 1 -41.61 5.87 -8.72
N GLY A 2 -41.54 5.65 -10.04
CA GLY A 2 -42.21 4.51 -10.71
C GLY A 2 -41.30 3.30 -10.95
N VAL A 3 -41.90 2.12 -11.13
CA VAL A 3 -41.22 0.84 -11.44
C VAL A 3 -40.28 0.93 -12.66
N ARG A 4 -40.55 1.85 -13.60
CA ARG A 4 -39.75 2.11 -14.80
C ARG A 4 -38.31 2.59 -14.51
N ASP A 5 -38.07 3.20 -13.35
CA ASP A 5 -36.73 3.69 -12.97
C ASP A 5 -35.87 2.61 -12.28
N ARG A 6 -36.45 1.46 -11.92
CA ARG A 6 -35.77 0.44 -11.12
C ARG A 6 -34.68 -0.31 -11.91
N ILE A 7 -34.99 -0.72 -13.14
CA ILE A 7 -34.05 -1.48 -13.99
C ILE A 7 -32.84 -0.64 -14.38
N PRO A 8 -32.98 0.60 -14.90
CA PRO A 8 -31.83 1.45 -15.21
C PRO A 8 -30.93 1.71 -13.98
N ARG A 9 -31.53 1.96 -12.81
CA ARG A 9 -30.78 2.15 -11.55
C ARG A 9 -30.02 0.89 -11.12
N MET A 10 -30.62 -0.29 -11.29
CA MET A 10 -29.97 -1.55 -10.99
C MET A 10 -28.75 -1.78 -11.90
N MET A 11 -28.88 -1.51 -13.19
CA MET A 11 -27.81 -1.64 -14.17
C MET A 11 -26.67 -0.65 -13.91
N ALA A 12 -26.97 0.62 -13.62
CA ALA A 12 -25.97 1.62 -13.25
C ALA A 12 -25.18 1.20 -11.99
N ARG A 13 -25.86 0.64 -10.98
CA ARG A 13 -25.20 0.10 -9.78
C ARG A 13 -24.33 -1.11 -10.09
N ALA A 14 -24.74 -1.97 -11.03
CA ALA A 14 -23.94 -3.11 -11.46
C ALA A 14 -22.68 -2.67 -12.20
N ALA A 15 -22.80 -1.72 -13.13
CA ALA A 15 -21.67 -1.13 -13.85
C ALA A 15 -20.67 -0.50 -12.88
N SER A 16 -21.12 0.34 -11.95
CA SER A 16 -20.26 0.96 -10.94
C SER A 16 -19.53 -0.07 -10.05
N ARG A 17 -20.19 -1.18 -9.68
CA ARG A 17 -19.52 -2.28 -8.96
C ARG A 17 -18.47 -2.99 -9.81
N ALA A 18 -18.75 -3.20 -11.09
CA ALA A 18 -17.81 -3.84 -12.01
C ALA A 18 -16.56 -2.97 -12.23
N GLU A 19 -16.74 -1.66 -12.42
CA GLU A 19 -15.65 -0.69 -12.52
C GLU A 19 -14.81 -0.67 -11.25
N ALA A 20 -15.45 -0.59 -10.07
CA ALA A 20 -14.74 -0.61 -8.79
C ALA A 20 -13.97 -1.93 -8.59
N HIS A 21 -14.52 -3.06 -9.03
CA HIS A 21 -13.83 -4.34 -8.96
C HIS A 21 -12.62 -4.38 -9.91
N ALA A 22 -12.78 -3.96 -11.16
CA ALA A 22 -11.70 -3.90 -12.13
C ALA A 22 -10.55 -3.00 -11.64
N GLU A 23 -10.87 -1.87 -11.02
CA GLU A 23 -9.86 -0.97 -10.45
C GLU A 23 -9.08 -1.62 -9.29
N ARG A 24 -9.78 -2.35 -8.41
CA ARG A 24 -9.11 -3.11 -7.33
C ARG A 24 -8.17 -4.18 -7.88
N GLU A 25 -8.56 -4.90 -8.93
CA GLU A 25 -7.69 -5.94 -9.52
C GLU A 25 -6.45 -5.34 -10.20
N ARG A 26 -6.59 -4.19 -10.89
CA ARG A 26 -5.44 -3.45 -11.42
C ARG A 26 -4.50 -3.02 -10.30
N ALA A 27 -5.04 -2.44 -9.23
CA ALA A 27 -4.26 -2.02 -8.07
C ALA A 27 -3.51 -3.20 -7.45
N ARG A 28 -4.16 -4.35 -7.24
CA ARG A 28 -3.51 -5.58 -6.74
C ARG A 28 -2.37 -6.06 -7.63
N THR A 29 -2.55 -5.99 -8.95
CA THR A 29 -1.52 -6.37 -9.92
C THR A 29 -0.30 -5.47 -9.79
N ILE A 30 -0.50 -4.17 -9.66
CA ILE A 30 0.57 -3.18 -9.45
C ILE A 30 1.30 -3.46 -8.13
N ILE A 31 0.57 -3.69 -7.03
CA ILE A 31 1.17 -4.00 -5.72
C ILE A 31 1.98 -5.31 -5.78
N ALA A 32 1.44 -6.37 -6.39
CA ALA A 32 2.15 -7.64 -6.53
C ALA A 32 3.47 -7.47 -7.30
N ARG A 33 3.46 -6.71 -8.40
CA ARG A 33 4.66 -6.41 -9.18
C ARG A 33 5.68 -5.59 -8.37
N TRP A 34 5.22 -4.64 -7.57
CA TRP A 34 6.10 -3.84 -6.73
C TRP A 34 6.72 -4.66 -5.60
N ASN A 35 5.94 -5.50 -4.92
CA ASN A 35 6.45 -6.43 -3.90
C ASN A 35 7.48 -7.40 -4.50
N ALA A 36 7.22 -7.93 -5.70
CA ALA A 36 8.20 -8.78 -6.40
C ALA A 36 9.50 -8.02 -6.71
N ALA A 37 9.41 -6.74 -7.10
CA ALA A 37 10.58 -5.90 -7.34
C ALA A 37 11.37 -5.64 -6.04
N LEU A 38 10.69 -5.41 -4.90
CA LEU A 38 11.34 -5.30 -3.59
C LEU A 38 12.00 -6.61 -3.14
N ALA A 39 11.39 -7.75 -3.44
CA ALA A 39 11.95 -9.06 -3.10
C ALA A 39 13.19 -9.41 -3.95
N ALA A 40 13.33 -8.83 -5.15
CA ALA A 40 14.42 -9.12 -6.07
C ALA A 40 15.76 -8.52 -5.63
N GLY A 41 15.77 -7.50 -4.77
CA GLY A 41 17.02 -6.85 -4.38
C GLY A 41 16.88 -5.85 -3.23
N PRO A 42 18.01 -5.38 -2.68
CA PRO A 42 18.01 -4.43 -1.57
C PRO A 42 17.65 -3.00 -1.98
N ASP A 43 17.76 -2.68 -3.27
CA ASP A 43 17.53 -1.34 -3.79
C ASP A 43 16.04 -1.06 -3.97
N LEU A 44 15.68 0.19 -3.70
CA LEU A 44 14.32 0.66 -3.93
C LEU A 44 14.04 0.68 -5.45
N PRO A 45 12.93 0.10 -5.94
CA PRO A 45 12.57 0.16 -7.34
C PRO A 45 12.43 1.61 -7.83
N LEU A 46 12.80 1.87 -9.10
CA LEU A 46 12.70 3.20 -9.73
C LEU A 46 11.27 3.77 -9.82
N TRP A 47 10.28 2.95 -9.52
CA TRP A 47 8.88 3.31 -9.49
C TRP A 47 8.24 2.79 -8.20
N SER A 48 7.19 3.46 -7.75
CA SER A 48 6.45 3.06 -6.55
C SER A 48 4.96 3.34 -6.75
N PRO A 49 4.07 2.45 -6.27
CA PRO A 49 2.64 2.70 -6.31
C PRO A 49 2.28 3.91 -5.43
N SER A 50 1.11 4.50 -5.69
CA SER A 50 0.56 5.55 -4.83
C SER A 50 -0.04 4.96 -3.55
N LEU A 51 -0.14 5.78 -2.50
CA LEU A 51 -0.84 5.43 -1.26
C LEU A 51 -2.29 4.99 -1.55
N ARG A 52 -2.99 5.73 -2.41
CA ARG A 52 -4.33 5.38 -2.87
C ARG A 52 -4.35 4.00 -3.53
N GLY A 53 -3.40 3.71 -4.43
CA GLY A 53 -3.30 2.40 -5.08
C GLY A 53 -3.18 1.25 -4.07
N ALA A 54 -2.35 1.41 -3.05
CA ALA A 54 -2.20 0.42 -1.97
C ALA A 54 -3.51 0.23 -1.16
N LEU A 55 -4.21 1.32 -0.85
CA LEU A 55 -5.50 1.26 -0.13
C LEU A 55 -6.61 0.64 -0.99
N VAL A 56 -6.66 0.96 -2.29
CA VAL A 56 -7.61 0.37 -3.25
C VAL A 56 -7.35 -1.12 -3.43
N ALA A 57 -6.08 -1.54 -3.50
CA ALA A 57 -5.70 -2.95 -3.58
C ALA A 57 -6.10 -3.75 -2.32
N GLY A 58 -6.35 -3.06 -1.20
CA GLY A 58 -6.64 -3.69 0.09
C GLY A 58 -5.39 -4.08 0.87
N THR A 59 -4.23 -3.48 0.56
CA THR A 59 -2.95 -3.75 1.22
C THR A 59 -2.45 -2.54 2.01
N PRO A 60 -3.10 -2.20 3.15
CA PRO A 60 -2.79 -0.97 3.88
C PRO A 60 -1.55 -1.06 4.78
N TRP A 61 -0.91 -2.23 4.89
CA TRP A 61 0.21 -2.44 5.81
C TRP A 61 1.54 -2.46 5.04
N LEU A 62 2.41 -1.50 5.32
CA LEU A 62 3.76 -1.46 4.77
C LEU A 62 4.74 -2.08 5.78
N GLU A 63 5.48 -3.09 5.36
CA GLU A 63 6.53 -3.71 6.15
C GLU A 63 7.88 -3.06 5.84
N VAL A 64 8.63 -2.75 6.90
CA VAL A 64 9.91 -2.05 6.81
C VAL A 64 10.96 -2.72 7.70
N LEU A 65 12.21 -2.69 7.27
CA LEU A 65 13.37 -3.23 7.98
C LEU A 65 14.34 -2.10 8.32
N CYS A 66 14.74 -1.99 9.58
CA CYS A 66 15.83 -1.11 9.98
C CYS A 66 17.19 -1.77 9.66
N PRO A 67 18.08 -1.16 8.85
CA PRO A 67 19.38 -1.75 8.53
C PRO A 67 20.33 -1.84 9.73
N ALA A 68 20.18 -0.95 10.73
CA ALA A 68 21.09 -0.88 11.88
C ALA A 68 20.80 -1.94 12.95
N CYS A 69 19.53 -2.16 13.29
CA CYS A 69 19.14 -3.10 14.35
C CYS A 69 18.37 -4.33 13.85
N ALA A 70 18.24 -4.49 12.53
CA ALA A 70 17.50 -5.56 11.86
C ALA A 70 16.04 -5.74 12.31
N THR A 71 15.47 -4.76 13.01
CA THR A 71 14.08 -4.84 13.50
C THR A 71 13.12 -4.61 12.34
N ILE A 72 12.13 -5.50 12.23
CA ILE A 72 11.02 -5.38 11.29
C ILE A 72 9.89 -4.58 11.95
N GLY A 73 9.44 -3.54 11.26
CA GLY A 73 8.33 -2.69 11.66
C GLY A 73 7.20 -2.75 10.63
N THR A 74 6.01 -2.39 11.09
CA THR A 74 4.82 -2.30 10.25
C THR A 74 4.21 -0.92 10.36
N VAL A 75 3.92 -0.31 9.21
CA VAL A 75 3.33 1.03 9.09
C VAL A 75 1.92 0.88 8.52
N ASP A 76 0.93 1.45 9.21
CA ASP A 76 -0.44 1.52 8.72
C ASP A 76 -0.62 2.74 7.82
N LEU A 77 -0.76 2.52 6.51
CA LEU A 77 -0.93 3.59 5.52
C LEU A 77 -2.20 4.42 5.74
N ARG A 78 -3.23 3.87 6.39
CA ARG A 78 -4.50 4.57 6.64
C ARG A 78 -4.35 5.70 7.66
N ARG A 79 -3.28 5.69 8.45
CA ARG A 79 -2.98 6.68 9.48
C ARG A 79 -2.01 7.76 9.01
N ILE A 80 -1.53 7.65 7.78
CA ILE A 80 -0.53 8.56 7.23
C ILE A 80 -1.23 9.77 6.62
N ASP A 81 -0.95 10.95 7.16
CA ASP A 81 -1.40 12.23 6.63
C ASP A 81 -0.48 12.68 5.49
N ARG A 82 -0.68 12.10 4.31
CA ARG A 82 -0.01 12.46 3.06
C ARG A 82 -1.01 12.48 1.93
N HIS A 83 -0.69 13.22 0.87
CA HIS A 83 -1.53 13.26 -0.32
C HIS A 83 -1.76 11.83 -0.87
N PRO A 84 -2.99 11.44 -1.23
CA PRO A 84 -3.30 10.07 -1.67
C PRO A 84 -2.48 9.60 -2.88
N GLU A 85 -2.05 10.51 -3.75
CA GLU A 85 -1.21 10.22 -4.92
C GLU A 85 0.29 10.23 -4.62
N ALA A 86 0.69 10.43 -3.35
CA ALA A 86 2.09 10.30 -2.97
C ALA A 86 2.57 8.86 -3.16
N ALA A 87 3.81 8.70 -3.61
CA ALA A 87 4.45 7.40 -3.74
C ALA A 87 4.67 6.76 -2.36
N VAL A 88 4.37 5.47 -2.23
CA VAL A 88 4.63 4.70 -0.99
C VAL A 88 6.11 4.78 -0.60
N ALA A 89 7.00 4.73 -1.58
CA ALA A 89 8.44 4.86 -1.36
C ALA A 89 8.86 6.18 -0.68
N SER A 90 8.12 7.27 -0.89
CA SER A 90 8.45 8.57 -0.27
C SER A 90 8.31 8.57 1.25
N LEU A 91 7.60 7.59 1.82
CA LEU A 91 7.43 7.46 3.26
C LEU A 91 8.75 7.19 3.97
N VAL A 92 9.70 6.55 3.29
CA VAL A 92 11.02 6.20 3.80
C VAL A 92 11.75 7.43 4.40
N LEU A 93 11.54 8.62 3.82
CA LEU A 93 12.16 9.87 4.28
C LEU A 93 11.68 10.34 5.67
N GLY A 94 10.51 9.87 6.12
CA GLY A 94 9.91 10.26 7.39
C GLY A 94 9.86 9.15 8.43
N LEU A 95 10.34 7.95 8.10
CA LEU A 95 10.31 6.81 9.01
C LEU A 95 11.61 6.75 9.82
N SER A 96 11.48 6.75 11.13
CA SER A 96 12.59 6.52 12.06
C SER A 96 12.36 5.25 12.86
N CYS A 97 13.45 4.52 13.11
CA CYS A 97 13.38 3.34 13.97
C CYS A 97 13.29 3.78 15.44
N SER A 98 12.31 3.29 16.18
CA SER A 98 12.14 3.62 17.61
C SER A 98 13.30 3.13 18.49
N ARG A 99 14.03 2.08 18.06
CA ARG A 99 15.20 1.55 18.79
C ARG A 99 16.48 2.32 18.51
N CYS A 100 16.71 2.73 17.26
CA CYS A 100 17.92 3.44 16.85
C CYS A 100 17.78 4.97 16.95
N GLY A 101 16.55 5.48 17.09
CA GLY A 101 16.27 6.91 17.15
C GLY A 101 16.54 7.64 15.82
N PRO A 102 16.78 8.96 15.86
CA PRO A 102 16.92 9.78 14.65
C PRO A 102 18.22 9.52 13.86
N ALA A 103 19.20 8.84 14.44
CA ALA A 103 20.44 8.46 13.76
C ALA A 103 20.30 7.17 12.94
N ALA A 104 19.10 6.57 12.91
CA ALA A 104 18.87 5.35 12.14
C ALA A 104 19.11 5.59 10.64
N PRO A 105 19.80 4.66 9.95
CA PRO A 105 19.87 4.70 8.50
C PRO A 105 18.47 4.49 7.90
N MET A 106 18.34 4.95 6.66
CA MET A 106 17.11 4.89 5.89
C MET A 106 16.52 3.45 5.90
N PRO A 107 15.24 3.26 6.29
CA PRO A 107 14.66 1.93 6.38
C PRO A 107 14.48 1.31 4.99
N ARG A 108 14.62 -0.01 4.92
CA ARG A 108 14.33 -0.80 3.72
C ARG A 108 12.87 -1.19 3.70
N LEU A 109 12.21 -1.06 2.54
CA LEU A 109 10.83 -1.52 2.36
C LEU A 109 10.84 -3.01 2.00
N LEU A 110 10.03 -3.81 2.68
CA LEU A 110 9.93 -5.24 2.43
C LEU A 110 8.70 -5.60 1.59
N GLY A 111 7.59 -4.89 1.77
CA GLY A 111 6.40 -5.08 0.95
C GLY A 111 5.13 -4.51 1.55
N LEU A 112 4.06 -4.54 0.75
CA LEU A 112 2.71 -4.18 1.15
C LEU A 112 1.83 -5.41 1.35
N HIS A 113 1.06 -5.40 2.43
CA HIS A 113 0.31 -6.57 2.92
C HIS A 113 -1.14 -6.22 3.26
N THR A 114 -2.02 -7.21 3.11
CA THR A 114 -3.45 -7.09 3.44
C THR A 114 -3.68 -7.02 4.95
N MET A 115 -2.89 -7.77 5.70
CA MET A 115 -2.90 -7.79 7.17
C MET A 115 -1.55 -7.31 7.68
N ALA A 116 -1.51 -6.79 8.91
CA ALA A 116 -0.26 -6.47 9.55
C ALA A 116 0.56 -7.77 9.64
N PRO A 117 1.73 -7.87 9.00
CA PRO A 117 2.58 -9.02 9.23
C PRO A 117 2.94 -9.04 10.71
N THR A 118 2.90 -10.22 11.32
CA THR A 118 3.44 -10.39 12.66
C THR A 118 4.91 -10.07 12.60
N SER A 119 5.30 -8.86 13.00
CA SER A 119 6.68 -8.43 13.05
C SER A 119 7.43 -9.37 13.99
N GLY A 120 8.16 -10.31 13.40
CA GLY A 120 9.03 -11.24 14.10
C GLY A 120 10.13 -10.45 14.80
N ARG A 121 10.34 -10.77 16.07
CA ARG A 121 11.33 -10.17 16.95
C ARG A 121 12.76 -10.45 16.49
#